data_AF-A0A949X8G6-F1
#
_entry.id   AF-A0A949X8G6-F1
#
_cell.length_a   1.000
_cell.length_b   1.000
_cell.length_c   1.000
_cell.angle_alpha   90.00
_cell.angle_beta   90.00
_cell.angle_gamma   90.00
#
_symmetry.space_group_name_H-M   'P 1'
#
loop_
_entity.id
_entity.type
_entity.pdbx_description
1 polymer ?
#
loop_
_entity_poly.entity_id
_entity_poly.type
_entity_poly.pdbx_seq_one_letter_code
_entity_poly.pdbx_strand_id
1 'polypeptide(L)'
;MFKLSIAETDNQRRLILEGKLVAPWTDEIESAWRRAQEGLQGRKLLVDITNVTLINRDGEAALYKLMRDGARFACGGVLTKHLLRQLARRCRCVK
;
A
#
# COMPACT_ATOMS: atom_id res chain seq x y z
N MET A 1 -12.74 1.67 11.06
CA MET A 1 -11.67 0.86 11.68
C MET A 1 -10.61 0.62 10.62
N PHE A 2 -9.33 0.62 11.01
CA PHE A 2 -8.19 0.27 10.17
C PHE A 2 -7.62 -1.05 10.69
N LYS A 3 -7.18 -1.92 9.80
CA LYS A 3 -6.49 -3.16 10.15
C LYS A 3 -5.35 -3.40 9.15
N LEU A 4 -4.23 -3.82 9.69
CA LEU A 4 -3.03 -4.19 8.94
C LEU A 4 -2.67 -5.64 9.26
N SER A 5 -2.34 -6.42 8.24
CA SER A 5 -1.91 -7.81 8.40
C SER A 5 -0.87 -8.19 7.35
N ILE A 6 -0.02 -9.16 7.64
CA ILE A 6 0.95 -9.68 6.69
C ILE A 6 0.60 -11.13 6.38
N ALA A 7 0.49 -11.45 5.09
CA ALA A 7 0.35 -12.83 4.62
C ALA A 7 1.59 -13.22 3.83
N GLU A 8 2.13 -14.40 4.12
CA GLU A 8 3.32 -14.92 3.46
C GLU A 8 3.02 -16.23 2.72
N THR A 9 3.67 -16.37 1.58
CA THR A 9 3.72 -17.56 0.75
C THR A 9 5.16 -17.74 0.28
N ASP A 10 5.50 -18.91 -0.25
CA ASP A 10 6.87 -19.23 -0.66
C ASP A 10 7.47 -18.20 -1.63
N ASN A 11 6.63 -17.63 -2.51
CA ASN A 11 7.06 -16.71 -3.57
C ASN A 11 6.67 -15.25 -3.33
N GLN A 12 5.85 -14.97 -2.32
CA GLN A 12 5.23 -13.65 -2.16
C GLN A 12 4.86 -13.34 -0.71
N ARG A 13 5.16 -12.11 -0.29
CA ARG A 13 4.63 -11.46 0.92
C ARG A 13 3.59 -10.42 0.52
N ARG A 14 2.48 -10.36 1.25
CA ARG A 14 1.42 -9.36 1.09
C ARG A 14 1.25 -8.56 2.39
N LEU A 15 1.31 -7.25 2.27
CA LEU A 15 0.87 -6.32 3.30
C LEU A 15 -0.59 -5.97 3.03
N ILE A 16 -1.51 -6.54 3.80
CA ILE A 16 -2.95 -6.39 3.63
C ILE A 16 -3.44 -5.23 4.49
N LEU A 17 -4.09 -4.25 3.84
CA LEU A 17 -4.69 -3.09 4.47
C LEU A 17 -6.22 -3.19 4.33
N GLU A 18 -6.93 -3.07 5.45
CA GLU A 18 -8.38 -3.21 5.49
C GLU A 18 -9.04 -2.02 6.19
N GLY A 19 -10.23 -1.65 5.73
CA GLY A 19 -11.04 -0.59 6.34
C GLY A 19 -10.66 0.82 5.86
N LYS A 20 -10.56 1.79 6.79
CA LYS A 20 -10.38 3.21 6.44
C LYS A 20 -8.91 3.61 6.54
N LEU A 21 -8.31 4.00 5.41
CA LEU A 21 -6.99 4.64 5.33
C LEU A 21 -7.14 6.15 5.58
N VAL A 22 -7.25 6.49 6.85
CA VAL A 22 -7.30 7.86 7.37
C VAL A 22 -6.25 8.03 8.46
N ALA A 23 -5.86 9.26 8.79
CA ALA A 23 -4.99 9.50 9.94
C ALA A 23 -5.52 8.79 11.21
N PRO A 24 -4.64 8.30 12.11
CA PRO A 24 -3.19 8.53 12.16
C PRO A 24 -2.31 7.41 11.57
N TRP A 25 -2.87 6.44 10.85
CA TRP A 25 -2.19 5.16 10.54
C TRP A 25 -1.09 5.23 9.46
N THR A 26 -0.76 6.42 8.94
CA THR A 26 0.19 6.60 7.84
C THR A 26 1.59 6.13 8.21
N ASP A 27 2.07 6.47 9.41
CA ASP A 27 3.40 6.09 9.87
C ASP A 27 3.50 4.59 10.17
N GLU A 28 2.39 3.99 10.62
CA GLU A 28 2.30 2.54 10.85
C GLU A 28 2.43 1.77 9.53
N ILE A 29 1.73 2.23 8.48
CA ILE A 29 1.79 1.62 7.15
C ILE A 29 3.21 1.71 6.57
N GLU A 30 3.86 2.88 6.68
CA GLU A 30 5.24 3.07 6.21
C GLU A 30 6.23 2.19 6.98
N SER A 31 6.06 2.08 8.30
CA SER A 31 6.90 1.23 9.14
C SER A 31 6.71 -0.25 8.84
N ALA A 32 5.46 -0.69 8.66
CA ALA A 32 5.13 -2.06 8.31
C ALA A 32 5.64 -2.43 6.91
N TRP A 33 5.58 -1.50 5.96
CA TRP A 33 6.18 -1.68 4.63
C TRP A 33 7.68 -1.94 4.71
N ARG A 34 8.42 -1.08 5.42
CA ARG A 34 9.89 -1.23 5.57
C ARG A 34 10.25 -2.56 6.23
N ARG A 35 9.56 -2.93 7.31
CA ARG A 35 9.73 -4.24 7.96
C ARG A 35 9.39 -5.40 7.02
N ALA A 36 8.35 -5.25 6.20
CA ALA A 36 7.98 -6.26 5.22
C ALA A 36 8.97 -6.36 4.04
N GLN A 37 9.81 -5.34 3.80
CA GLN A 37 10.91 -5.43 2.83
C GLN A 37 12.11 -6.22 3.37
N GLU A 38 12.32 -6.21 4.69
CA GLU A 38 13.38 -6.97 5.34
C GLU A 38 13.14 -8.47 5.20
N GLY A 39 14.20 -9.23 4.89
CA GLY A 39 14.10 -10.69 4.81
C GLY A 39 13.21 -11.23 3.70
N LEU A 40 13.01 -10.47 2.60
CA LEU A 40 12.23 -10.96 1.46
C LEU A 40 12.84 -12.20 0.80
N GLN A 41 14.16 -12.41 0.86
CA GLN A 41 14.83 -13.61 0.32
C GLN A 41 14.42 -13.91 -1.15
N GLY A 42 14.24 -12.87 -1.96
CA GLY A 42 13.80 -12.99 -3.37
C GLY A 42 12.27 -13.02 -3.58
N ARG A 43 11.47 -13.04 -2.52
CA ARG A 43 9.99 -12.98 -2.61
C ARG A 43 9.53 -11.62 -3.11
N LYS A 44 8.40 -11.62 -3.81
CA LYS A 44 7.71 -10.38 -4.20
C LYS A 44 7.00 -9.79 -2.99
N LEU A 45 7.05 -8.48 -2.82
CA LEU A 45 6.25 -7.75 -1.84
C LEU A 45 5.12 -6.98 -2.54
N LEU A 46 3.89 -7.17 -2.07
CA LEU A 46 2.69 -6.54 -2.61
C LEU A 46 1.87 -5.90 -1.48
N VAL A 47 1.35 -4.70 -1.71
CA VAL A 47 0.40 -4.02 -0.82
C VAL A 47 -1.01 -4.31 -1.31
N ASP A 48 -1.80 -5.04 -0.54
CA ASP A 48 -3.18 -5.37 -0.87
C ASP A 48 -4.13 -4.39 -0.19
N ILE A 49 -4.80 -3.56 -1.00
CA ILE A 49 -5.78 -2.58 -0.55
C ILE A 49 -7.20 -2.94 -1.02
N THR A 50 -7.45 -4.21 -1.36
CA THR A 50 -8.75 -4.67 -1.87
C THR A 50 -9.88 -4.42 -0.87
N ASN A 51 -9.60 -4.56 0.42
CA ASN A 51 -10.57 -4.37 1.50
C ASN A 51 -10.55 -2.95 2.10
N VAL A 52 -9.89 -1.99 1.45
CA VAL A 52 -9.93 -0.58 1.86
C VAL A 52 -11.23 0.04 1.36
N THR A 53 -11.97 0.66 2.28
CA THR A 53 -13.31 1.22 2.02
C THR A 53 -13.33 2.74 1.94
N LEU A 54 -12.32 3.42 2.49
CA LEU A 54 -12.20 4.88 2.44
C LEU A 54 -10.73 5.28 2.50
N ILE A 55 -10.35 6.27 1.69
CA ILE A 55 -9.01 6.85 1.66
C ILE A 55 -9.16 8.37 1.73
N ASN A 56 -8.53 9.02 2.71
CA ASN A 56 -8.43 10.48 2.75
C ASN A 56 -7.07 10.95 2.20
N ARG A 57 -6.81 12.26 2.25
CA ARG A 57 -5.53 12.85 1.79
C ARG A 57 -4.29 12.23 2.47
N ASP A 58 -4.38 11.90 3.76
CA ASP A 58 -3.25 11.28 4.48
C ASP A 58 -3.02 9.84 4.00
N GLY A 59 -4.10 9.07 3.82
CA GLY A 59 -4.05 7.75 3.21
C GLY A 59 -3.48 7.79 1.80
N GLU A 60 -3.87 8.76 0.98
CA GLU A 60 -3.28 8.98 -0.35
C GLU A 60 -1.77 9.28 -0.27
N ALA A 61 -1.35 10.12 0.68
CA ALA A 61 0.05 10.46 0.88
C ALA A 61 0.87 9.23 1.30
N ALA A 62 0.35 8.37 2.17
CA ALA A 62 0.99 7.11 2.53
C ALA A 62 1.12 6.17 1.32
N LEU A 63 0.04 5.95 0.57
CA LEU A 63 0.07 5.13 -0.65
C LEU A 63 1.05 5.69 -1.69
N TYR A 64 1.12 7.02 -1.81
CA TYR A 64 2.06 7.70 -2.70
C TYR A 64 3.52 7.46 -2.29
N LYS A 65 3.85 7.59 -1.01
CA LYS A 65 5.20 7.29 -0.48
C LYS A 65 5.58 5.84 -0.73
N LEU A 66 4.70 4.88 -0.41
CA LEU A 66 4.93 3.47 -0.71
C LEU A 66 5.20 3.25 -2.20
N MET A 67 4.42 3.90 -3.07
CA MET A 67 4.61 3.80 -4.52
C MET A 67 5.95 4.37 -5.00
N ARG A 68 6.44 5.44 -4.37
CA ARG A 68 7.80 5.96 -4.63
C ARG A 68 8.89 4.99 -4.19
N ASP A 69 8.64 4.25 -3.11
CA ASP A 69 9.55 3.22 -2.59
C ASP A 69 9.45 1.89 -3.37
N GLY A 70 8.75 1.89 -4.52
CA GLY A 70 8.66 0.74 -5.42
C GLY A 70 7.56 -0.25 -5.07
N ALA A 71 6.63 0.11 -4.17
CA ALA A 71 5.51 -0.76 -3.82
C ALA A 71 4.64 -1.08 -5.04
N ARG A 72 4.27 -2.36 -5.14
CA ARG A 72 3.25 -2.83 -6.06
C ARG A 72 1.94 -2.99 -5.29
N PHE A 73 0.83 -2.68 -5.94
CA PHE A 73 -0.48 -2.68 -5.30
C PHE A 73 -1.42 -3.72 -5.93
N ALA A 74 -2.10 -4.48 -5.09
CA ALA A 74 -3.33 -5.19 -5.43
C ALA A 74 -4.52 -4.34 -4.94
N CYS A 75 -5.53 -4.16 -5.78
CA CYS A 75 -6.68 -3.33 -5.44
C CYS A 75 -7.97 -3.85 -6.08
N GLY A 76 -9.06 -3.71 -5.33
CA GLY A 76 -10.43 -3.91 -5.77
C GLY A 76 -11.12 -2.59 -6.11
N GLY A 77 -12.20 -2.67 -6.87
CA GLY A 77 -13.06 -1.51 -7.15
C GLY A 77 -12.52 -0.52 -8.18
N VAL A 78 -13.43 0.20 -8.85
CA VAL A 78 -13.08 1.17 -9.90
C VAL A 78 -12.45 2.43 -9.31
N LEU A 79 -12.97 2.92 -8.19
CA LEU A 79 -12.51 4.15 -7.53
C LEU A 79 -11.05 4.02 -7.05
N THR A 80 -10.74 2.96 -6.30
CA THR A 80 -9.39 2.71 -5.79
C THR A 80 -8.38 2.51 -6.93
N LYS A 81 -8.78 1.82 -8.01
CA LYS A 81 -7.98 1.70 -9.23
C LYS A 81 -7.70 3.06 -9.88
N HIS A 82 -8.71 3.94 -9.95
CA HIS A 82 -8.55 5.29 -10.49
C HIS A 82 -7.55 6.09 -9.66
N LEU A 83 -7.70 6.09 -8.33
CA LEU A 83 -6.79 6.76 -7.41
C LEU A 83 -5.34 6.29 -7.59
N LEU A 84 -5.09 4.97 -7.59
CA LEU A 84 -3.73 4.45 -7.79
C LEU A 84 -3.12 4.86 -9.14
N ARG A 85 -3.93 4.94 -10.21
CA ARG A 85 -3.45 5.45 -11.51
C ARG A 85 -3.07 6.92 -11.43
N GLN A 86 -3.83 7.75 -10.71
CA GLN A 86 -3.49 9.15 -10.49
C GLN A 86 -2.19 9.29 -9.69
N LEU A 87 -2.02 8.54 -8.60
CA LEU A 87 -0.77 8.51 -7.84
C LEU A 87 0.41 8.04 -8.69
N ALA A 88 0.23 7.00 -9.51
CA ALA A 88 1.28 6.51 -10.40
C ALA A 88 1.68 7.53 -11.48
N ARG A 89 0.72 8.33 -11.99
CA ARG A 89 1.03 9.45 -12.89
C ARG A 89 1.86 10.51 -12.18
N ARG A 90 1.49 10.88 -10.95
CA ARG A 90 2.25 11.84 -10.13
C ARG A 90 3.68 11.35 -9.87
N CYS A 91 3.88 10.08 -9.52
CA CYS A 91 5.23 9.52 -9.31
C CYS A 91 6.11 9.61 -10.57
N ARG A 92 5.54 9.49 -11.77
CA ARG A 92 6.30 9.62 -13.03
C ARG A 92 6.70 11.06 -13.36
N CYS A 93 5.94 12.05 -12.90
CA CYS A 93 6.24 13.46 -13.14
C CYS A 93 7.27 14.04 -12.16
N VAL A 94 7.58 13.33 -11.07
CA VAL A 94 8.51 13.78 -10.00
C VAL A 94 9.86 13.05 -10.10
N LYS A 95 10.17 12.47 -11.27
CA LYS A 95 11.46 11.81 -11.53
C LYS A 95 12.53 12.81 -11.96
#